data_AF-A0A392T5W8-F1
#
_entry.id   AF-A0A392T5W8-F1
#
_cell.length_a   1.000
_cell.length_b   1.000
_cell.length_c   1.000
_cell.angle_alpha   90.00
_cell.angle_beta   90.00
_cell.angle_gamma   90.00
#
_symmetry.space_group_name_H-M   'P 1'
#
loop_
_entity.id
_entity.type
_entity.pdbx_description
1 polymer ?
#
loop_
_entity_poly.entity_id
_entity_poly.type
_entity_poly.pdbx_seq_one_letter_code
_entity_poly.pdbx_strand_id
1 'polypeptide(L)' 'MHLNFIKSSNEAKLVPRQVADATPFSSEKLNDILIKFSVKPESEEAYIMKNTIKECEDASIEGEEKYCATSLESMVDF' A
#
# COMPACT_ATOMS: atom_id res chain seq x y z
N MET A 1 8.65 -0.10 -23.36
CA MET A 1 7.98 -1.34 -22.91
C MET A 1 6.50 -1.21 -23.22
N HIS A 2 5.88 -2.19 -23.90
CA HIS A 2 4.45 -2.16 -24.19
C HIS A 2 3.72 -2.95 -23.10
N LEU A 3 3.17 -2.23 -22.12
CA LEU A 3 2.40 -2.83 -21.04
C LEU A 3 0.97 -3.11 -21.52
N ASN A 4 0.61 -4.39 -21.65
CA ASN A 4 -0.74 -4.80 -21.99
C ASN A 4 -1.57 -4.95 -20.72
N PHE A 5 -2.28 -3.89 -20.34
CA PHE A 5 -3.22 -3.93 -19.23
C PHE A 5 -4.51 -4.63 -19.66
N ILE A 6 -4.74 -5.84 -19.15
CA ILE A 6 -6.04 -6.50 -19.28
C ILE A 6 -7.05 -5.65 -18.53
N LYS A 7 -8.12 -5.25 -19.21
CA LYS A 7 -9.22 -4.50 -18.58
C LYS A 7 -9.84 -5.40 -17.50
N SER A 8 -9.57 -5.06 -16.25
CA SER A 8 -10.17 -5.71 -15.08
C SER A 8 -11.70 -5.61 -15.15
N SER A 9 -12.39 -6.72 -14.92
CA SER A 9 -13.85 -6.73 -14.69
C SER A 9 -14.20 -6.27 -13.27
N ASN A 10 -13.21 -6.20 -12.36
CA ASN A 10 -13.36 -5.56 -11.06
C ASN A 10 -13.30 -4.05 -11.23
N GLU A 11 -14.41 -3.37 -10.94
CA GLU A 11 -14.52 -1.91 -10.79
C GLU A 11 -13.89 -1.41 -9.47
N ALA A 12 -12.95 -2.18 -8.90
CA ALA A 12 -12.24 -1.78 -7.70
C ALA A 12 -11.54 -0.46 -7.97
N LYS A 13 -12.00 0.60 -7.30
CA LYS A 13 -11.44 1.93 -7.46
C LYS A 13 -10.06 1.93 -6.82
N LEU A 14 -9.02 2.11 -7.64
CA LEU A 14 -7.69 2.39 -7.15
C LEU A 14 -7.71 3.68 -6.35
N VAL A 15 -6.89 3.74 -5.30
CA VAL A 15 -6.73 4.96 -4.49
C VAL A 15 -5.95 5.98 -5.31
N PRO A 16 -6.51 7.17 -5.64
CA PRO A 16 -5.77 8.19 -6.36
C PRO A 16 -4.56 8.66 -5.55
N ARG A 17 -3.46 9.02 -6.23
CA ARG A 17 -2.22 9.46 -5.56
C ARG A 17 -2.43 10.51 -4.47
N GLN A 18 -3.26 11.53 -4.71
CA GLN A 18 -3.56 12.58 -3.72
C GLN A 18 -4.17 12.04 -2.42
N VAL A 19 -4.98 10.98 -2.52
CA VAL A 19 -5.59 10.32 -1.35
C VAL A 19 -4.58 9.41 -0.68
N ALA A 20 -3.73 8.73 -1.46
CA ALA A 20 -2.65 7.89 -0.95
C ALA A 20 -1.62 8.72 -0.19
N ASP A 21 -1.15 9.85 -0.74
CA ASP A 21 -0.19 10.76 -0.12
C ASP A 21 -0.74 11.40 1.17
N ALA A 22 -2.05 11.66 1.21
CA ALA A 22 -2.72 12.16 2.42
C ALA A 22 -2.95 11.06 3.47
N THR A 23 -2.75 9.79 3.12
CA THR A 23 -2.85 8.66 4.05
C THR A 23 -1.44 8.27 4.47
N PRO A 24 -1.09 8.36 5.77
CA PRO A 24 0.26 8.06 6.19
C PRO A 24 0.43 6.54 6.26
N PHE A 25 0.62 5.88 5.12
CA PHE A 25 0.95 4.45 5.05
C PHE A 25 2.35 4.22 5.59
N SER A 26 2.43 4.09 6.92
CA SER A 26 3.66 3.79 7.64
C SER A 26 3.35 2.95 8.88
N SER A 27 4.27 2.08 9.27
CA SER A 27 4.09 1.23 10.46
C SER A 27 3.96 2.07 11.74
N GLU A 28 4.55 3.27 11.78
CA GLU A 28 4.40 4.23 12.88
C GLU A 28 2.98 4.80 13.00
N LYS A 29 2.21 4.75 11.92
CA LYS A 29 0.87 5.34 11.80
C LYS A 29 -0.23 4.29 11.67
N LEU A 30 0.07 3.04 12.04
CA LEU A 30 -0.85 1.91 11.95
C LEU A 30 -2.22 2.21 12.58
N ASN A 31 -2.27 2.82 13.76
CA ASN A 31 -3.56 3.14 14.42
C ASN A 31 -4.42 4.09 13.58
N ASP A 32 -3.82 5.12 12.97
CA ASP A 32 -4.53 6.08 12.13
C ASP A 32 -5.09 5.40 10.87
N ILE A 33 -4.31 4.47 10.29
CA ILE A 33 -4.72 3.65 9.15
C ILE A 33 -5.91 2.75 9.53
N LEU A 34 -5.81 2.03 10.65
CA LEU A 34 -6.88 1.15 11.11
C LEU A 34 -8.18 1.90 11.36
N ILE A 35 -8.11 3.07 12.00
CA ILE A 35 -9.28 3.95 12.19
C ILE A 35 -9.86 4.38 10.84
N LYS A 36 -9.02 4.81 9.90
CA LYS A 36 -9.45 5.25 8.56
C LYS A 36 -10.18 4.16 7.79
N PHE A 37 -9.74 2.91 7.92
CA PHE A 37 -10.35 1.76 7.28
C PHE A 37 -11.41 1.07 8.16
N SER A 38 -11.71 1.60 9.35
CA SER A 38 -12.66 1.01 10.30
C SER A 38 -12.32 -0.44 10.69
N VAL A 39 -11.03 -0.75 10.80
CA VAL A 39 -10.51 -2.07 11.18
C VAL A 39 -10.23 -2.10 12.69
N LYS A 40 -10.64 -3.19 13.36
CA LYS A 40 -10.42 -3.35 14.80
C LYS A 40 -8.94 -3.67 15.08
N PRO A 41 -8.23 -2.94 15.96
CA PRO A 41 -6.77 -3.12 16.16
C PRO A 41 -6.28 -4.51 16.59
N GLU A 42 -7.15 -5.34 17.14
CA GLU A 42 -6.82 -6.70 17.60
C GLU A 42 -7.36 -7.79 16.65
N SER A 43 -7.87 -7.40 15.48
CA SER A 43 -8.37 -8.36 14.51
C SER A 43 -7.24 -8.97 13.68
N GLU A 44 -7.53 -10.11 13.05
CA GLU A 44 -6.60 -10.76 12.12
C GLU A 44 -6.26 -9.81 10.95
N GLU A 45 -7.24 -9.04 10.49
CA GLU A 45 -7.05 -8.03 9.44
C GLU A 45 -6.07 -6.94 9.87
N ALA A 46 -6.14 -6.45 11.12
CA ALA A 46 -5.18 -5.48 11.62
C ALA A 46 -3.75 -6.03 11.69
N TYR A 47 -3.62 -7.30 12.08
CA TYR A 47 -2.34 -8.00 12.09
C TYR A 47 -1.75 -8.13 10.68
N ILE A 48 -2.58 -8.52 9.71
CA ILE A 48 -2.18 -8.61 8.30
C ILE A 48 -1.73 -7.24 7.80
N MET A 49 -2.54 -6.19 7.99
CA MET A 49 -2.20 -4.82 7.56
C MET A 49 -0.87 -4.35 8.16
N LYS A 50 -0.62 -4.61 9.44
CA LYS A 50 0.63 -4.28 10.11
C LYS A 50 1.83 -4.96 9.46
N ASN A 51 1.72 -6.26 9.19
CA ASN A 51 2.81 -7.02 8.60
C ASN A 51 3.08 -6.60 7.16
N THR A 52 2.03 -6.38 6.35
CA THR A 52 2.18 -5.87 4.99
C THR A 52 2.90 -4.53 4.95
N ILE A 53 2.55 -3.58 5.84
CA ILE A 53 3.23 -2.28 5.88
C ILE A 53 4.70 -2.46 6.28
N LYS A 54 4.99 -3.30 7.28
CA LYS A 54 6.38 -3.59 7.69
C LYS A 54 7.20 -4.20 6.57
N GLU A 55 6.67 -5.23 5.91
CA GLU A 55 7.32 -5.87 4.77
C GLU A 55 7.58 -4.86 3.64
N CYS A 56 6.69 -3.88 3.45
CA CYS A 56 6.86 -2.83 2.47
C CYS A 56 8.00 -1.86 2.85
N GLU A 57 8.11 -1.49 4.12
CA GLU A 57 9.13 -0.58 4.68
C GLU A 57 10.49 -1.25 4.93
N ASP A 58 10.54 -2.58 5.03
CA ASP A 58 11.77 -3.32 5.27
C ASP A 58 12.82 -3.04 4.18
N ALA A 59 14.10 -3.16 4.55
CA ALA A 59 15.20 -2.97 3.62
C ALA A 59 15.05 -3.87 2.38
N SER A 60 15.52 -3.38 1.22
CA SER A 60 15.65 -4.22 0.04
C SER A 60 16.68 -5.33 0.28
N ILE A 61 16.54 -6.42 -0.47
CA ILE A 61 17.59 -7.44 -0.51
C ILE A 61 18.75 -6.97 -1.40
N GLU A 62 19.91 -7.61 -1.26
CA GLU A 62 21.07 -7.27 -2.09
C GLU A 62 20.77 -7.46 -3.58
N GLY A 63 20.97 -6.40 -4.36
CA GLY A 63 20.70 -6.37 -5.80
C GLY A 63 19.26 -6.00 -6.18
N GLU A 64 18.40 -5.66 -5.22
CA GLU A 64 17.03 -5.19 -5.45
C GLU A 64 16.90 -3.68 -5.18
N GLU A 65 16.23 -2.97 -6.10
CA GLU A 65 15.64 -1.67 -5.82
C GLU A 65 14.20 -1.88 -5.34
N LYS A 66 13.91 -1.46 -4.11
CA LYS A 66 12.60 -1.62 -3.49
C LYS A 66 12.03 -0.26 -3.14
N TYR A 67 10.76 -0.08 -3.44
CA TYR A 67 9.99 1.11 -3.07
C TYR A 67 8.58 0.71 -2.65
N CYS A 68 8.15 1.27 -1.51
CA CYS A 68 6.81 1.07 -1.01
C CYS A 68 5.83 2.02 -1.71
N ALA A 69 5.38 1.66 -2.91
CA ALA A 69 4.39 2.43 -3.66
C ALA A 69 3.01 2.39 -2.97
N THR A 70 2.45 3.56 -2.68
CA THR A 70 1.15 3.73 -2.00
C THR A 70 -0.02 3.95 -2.95
N SER A 71 0.28 4.17 -4.23
CA SER A 71 -0.67 4.35 -5.33
C SER A 71 -0.17 3.69 -6.61
N LEU A 72 -1.06 3.44 -7.56
CA LEU A 72 -0.66 2.90 -8.86
C LEU A 72 0.21 3.92 -9.61
N GLU A 73 -0.11 5.21 -9.49
CA GLU A 73 0.67 6.29 -10.09
C GLU A 73 2.10 6.30 -9.54
N SER A 74 2.29 6.14 -8.23
CA SER A 74 3.64 6.05 -7.64
C SER A 74 4.41 4.79 -8.05
N MET A 75 3.71 3.70 -8.38
CA MET A 75 4.35 2.48 -8.92
C MET A 75 4.84 2.69 -10.35
N VAL A 76 4.19 3.54 -11.14
CA VAL A 76 4.61 3.86 -12.52
C VAL A 76 5.80 4.83 -12.54
N ASP A 77 5.89 5.70 -11.55
CA ASP A 77 6.99 6.68 -11.41
C ASP A 77 8.30 6.07 -10.87
N PHE A 78 8.21 4.95 -10.17
CA PHE A 78 9.35 4.18 -9.68
C PHE A 78 9.93 3.29 -10.80
#